data_AF-A0A7G1I0Q3-F1
#
_entry.id   AF-A0A7G1I0Q3-F1
#
_cell.length_a   1.000
_cell.length_b   1.000
_cell.length_c   1.000
_cell.angle_alpha   90.00
_cell.angle_beta   90.00
_cell.angle_gamma   90.00
#
_symmetry.space_group_name_H-M   'P 1'
#
loop_
_entity.id
_entity.type
_entity.pdbx_description
1 polymer ?
#
loop_
_entity_poly.entity_id
_entity_poly.type
_entity_poly.pdbx_seq_one_letter_code
_entity_poly.pdbx_strand_id
1 'polypeptide(L)'
;MKQVQYIKTGLLSNLILILCICATWYSCNDDADQAAAAPEILFMNENLTVDLNKATNPPIVCVINAEAGLKSVQTFIQKTGDVEVALEKEVVSFFNKYSYSLSQTPVYSEDMIGFKVIATDENGKTTTATLPFEVIPLRDAPTVTFNDGINEINYREGDMMPNISITIESEENLQYLVLSEVVNRVEKKIKINGNDTLKFTNGEQSYTLNLQDDGFQFKVGTTALKAKAGAGPSDRIKVKVGTLKVNFTEIPAPQVTFDGGDTPINADEFSDVTVKGSITTESKLVSVRYLKRTQDGLVQIGEKQEFSPSISSHNFEVTLENVFVDVTGLIVEATDELGKKSNTEKQIIVKEVAPAPTITLNQKEKEFNGVDINSTLSVTGNITSLSGITDIKLITTTRTGEETVKSLNITNDKNVTLNESVTADKTLAGIKIEATDINNKKSNISYDVHVGYYYHEVLMSLDGAPNHGDSTPGCFFSASQARAYDYCDGMANWQEVDIAFSSYSTNTVIRVASLKQSITKFKHATCGLDKWENVKGCYFKKAAKIKRSTFDQATVDDMLAETLPTNFEQIASLTSGNFETPTEDVGVYATPIDGVTKRVIIAYDHFVKRTENNLAASQFMIKVKIEK
;
A
#
# COMPACT_ATOMS: atom_id res chain seq x y z
N MET A 1 54.81 -5.97 35.08
CA MET A 1 56.27 -5.90 35.38
C MET A 1 56.51 -4.69 36.27
N LYS A 2 57.31 -4.84 37.35
CA LYS A 2 57.66 -3.82 38.39
C LYS A 2 56.43 -3.32 39.19
N GLN A 3 56.21 -3.64 40.49
CA GLN A 3 56.97 -3.29 41.72
C GLN A 3 57.18 -1.77 41.88
N VAL A 4 57.00 -1.13 43.05
CA VAL A 4 57.34 -1.45 44.47
C VAL A 4 56.23 -0.86 45.39
N GLN A 5 55.67 -1.51 46.45
CA GLN A 5 56.01 -1.43 47.90
C GLN A 5 56.34 -0.01 48.47
N TYR A 6 56.09 0.40 49.73
CA TYR A 6 55.66 -0.27 50.98
C TYR A 6 54.94 0.72 51.94
N ILE A 7 54.20 0.20 52.93
CA ILE A 7 53.62 0.91 54.09
C ILE A 7 54.71 1.38 55.08
N LYS A 8 54.56 2.57 55.72
CA LYS A 8 54.86 2.75 57.16
C LYS A 8 54.31 4.03 57.81
N THR A 9 53.92 3.87 59.07
CA THR A 9 53.49 4.89 60.05
C THR A 9 54.66 5.67 60.66
N GLY A 10 54.41 6.87 61.18
CA GLY A 10 55.37 7.65 61.96
C GLY A 10 54.70 8.83 62.69
N LEU A 11 54.51 8.70 64.00
CA LEU A 11 53.93 9.72 64.89
C LEU A 11 54.98 10.76 65.30
N LEU A 12 54.57 12.01 65.55
CA LEU A 12 55.45 13.10 66.01
C LEU A 12 55.25 13.42 67.50
N SER A 13 56.36 13.57 68.22
CA SER A 13 56.47 13.97 69.65
C SER A 13 56.02 15.43 69.87
N ASN A 14 55.51 15.89 71.03
CA ASN A 14 56.19 16.25 72.29
C ASN A 14 55.18 17.08 73.17
N LEU A 15 55.30 17.43 74.46
CA LEU A 15 56.14 17.08 75.64
C LEU A 15 55.49 17.76 76.90
N ILE A 16 56.01 17.53 78.12
CA ILE A 16 55.77 18.26 79.41
C ILE A 16 54.45 17.87 80.13
N LEU A 17 54.36 17.23 81.32
CA LEU A 17 55.21 16.94 82.50
C LEU A 17 55.00 17.88 83.73
N ILE A 18 54.68 17.25 84.89
CA ILE A 18 55.06 17.50 86.32
C ILE A 18 53.81 17.18 87.20
N LEU A 19 53.67 16.06 87.93
CA LEU A 19 54.43 15.48 89.08
C LEU A 19 53.85 15.88 90.46
N CYS A 20 53.29 14.91 91.20
CA CYS A 20 53.40 14.80 92.67
C CYS A 20 52.92 13.44 93.22
N ILE A 21 53.26 13.15 94.48
CA ILE A 21 53.30 11.81 95.11
C ILE A 21 52.25 11.69 96.22
N CYS A 22 51.64 10.51 96.40
CA CYS A 22 51.48 9.83 97.72
C CYS A 22 50.70 8.52 97.60
N ALA A 23 51.05 7.56 98.47
CA ALA A 23 50.29 6.32 98.67
C ALA A 23 50.01 6.13 100.17
N THR A 24 49.04 5.26 100.47
CA THR A 24 48.73 4.57 101.76
C THR A 24 47.50 5.01 102.61
N TRP A 25 46.49 4.12 102.58
CA TRP A 25 45.72 3.53 103.70
C TRP A 25 44.38 4.14 104.19
N TYR A 26 43.34 3.29 104.07
CA TYR A 26 42.21 3.02 104.99
C TYR A 26 41.58 4.14 105.85
N SER A 27 40.34 4.53 105.51
CA SER A 27 39.12 4.26 106.33
C SER A 27 37.85 4.75 105.62
N CYS A 28 36.73 4.04 105.76
CA CYS A 28 35.42 4.52 105.30
C CYS A 28 34.88 5.64 106.22
N ASN A 29 34.17 6.64 105.65
CA ASN A 29 32.69 6.64 105.67
C ASN A 29 32.09 7.71 104.72
N ASP A 30 30.97 7.31 104.12
CA ASP A 30 29.79 8.07 103.67
C ASP A 30 29.89 9.22 102.64
N ASP A 31 29.12 9.02 101.56
CA ASP A 31 28.40 9.95 100.69
C ASP A 31 29.13 11.13 100.00
N ALA A 32 29.44 10.89 98.72
CA ALA A 32 29.49 11.93 97.69
C ALA A 32 28.79 11.42 96.41
N ASP A 33 27.66 12.05 96.05
CA ASP A 33 26.89 11.72 94.85
C ASP A 33 27.76 11.81 93.58
N GLN A 34 27.68 10.80 92.71
CA GLN A 34 28.22 10.90 91.35
C GLN A 34 27.33 11.81 90.51
N ALA A 35 27.80 13.03 90.24
CA ALA A 35 27.07 13.98 89.41
C ALA A 35 27.07 13.55 87.93
N ALA A 36 25.98 12.88 87.51
CA ALA A 36 25.68 12.39 86.15
C ALA A 36 26.20 13.30 85.01
N ALA A 37 26.74 12.71 83.96
CA ALA A 37 27.35 13.42 82.83
C ALA A 37 26.35 14.30 82.05
N ALA A 38 26.86 15.33 81.37
CA ALA A 38 26.07 16.13 80.44
C ALA A 38 25.59 15.28 79.25
N PRO A 39 24.51 15.67 78.54
CA PRO A 39 23.99 14.90 77.41
C PRO A 39 25.05 14.60 76.34
N GLU A 40 24.97 13.44 75.71
CA GLU A 40 25.78 13.08 74.54
C GLU A 40 24.91 13.17 73.29
N ILE A 41 25.40 13.81 72.22
CA ILE A 41 24.72 13.92 70.93
C ILE A 41 25.56 13.20 69.87
N LEU A 42 25.01 12.13 69.30
CA LEU A 42 25.68 11.28 68.31
C LEU A 42 24.97 11.40 66.96
N PHE A 43 25.57 12.13 66.02
CA PHE A 43 25.12 12.13 64.62
C PHE A 43 25.49 10.81 63.93
N MET A 44 24.67 10.37 62.99
CA MET A 44 24.93 9.16 62.20
C MET A 44 26.13 9.30 61.26
N ASN A 45 26.48 10.53 60.86
CA ASN A 45 27.60 10.88 59.99
C ASN A 45 28.43 12.02 60.61
N GLU A 46 29.70 12.16 60.24
CA GLU A 46 30.56 13.28 60.66
C GLU A 46 30.33 14.57 59.84
N ASN A 47 29.81 14.45 58.62
CA ASN A 47 29.42 15.54 57.73
C ASN A 47 28.24 15.11 56.85
N LEU A 48 27.64 16.05 56.12
CA LEU A 48 26.58 15.75 55.15
C LEU A 48 26.76 16.54 53.85
N THR A 49 27.16 15.85 52.77
CA THR A 49 27.15 16.42 51.42
C THR A 49 25.73 16.42 50.84
N VAL A 50 25.26 17.59 50.41
CA VAL A 50 23.95 17.81 49.80
C VAL A 50 24.15 18.30 48.37
N ASP A 51 23.59 17.59 47.38
CA ASP A 51 23.69 17.99 45.97
C ASP A 51 22.34 18.48 45.46
N LEU A 52 22.18 19.80 45.30
CA LEU A 52 20.94 20.42 44.83
C LEU A 52 20.62 20.12 43.36
N ASN A 53 21.54 19.46 42.63
CA ASN A 53 21.31 18.96 41.28
C ASN A 53 20.74 17.53 41.26
N LYS A 54 20.54 16.90 42.43
CA LYS A 54 19.91 15.58 42.57
C LYS A 54 18.52 15.70 43.22
N ALA A 55 17.63 14.78 42.86
CA ALA A 55 16.31 14.65 43.49
C ALA A 55 16.35 14.04 44.91
N THR A 56 17.52 13.65 45.41
CA THR A 56 17.71 13.01 46.72
C THR A 56 17.85 14.07 47.81
N ASN A 57 16.89 14.15 48.73
CA ASN A 57 16.96 14.99 49.92
C ASN A 57 17.42 14.14 51.13
N PRO A 58 18.70 14.18 51.56
CA PRO A 58 19.21 13.28 52.59
C PRO A 58 18.72 13.65 54.00
N PRO A 59 18.27 12.67 54.82
CA PRO A 59 17.86 12.94 56.19
C PRO A 59 19.05 13.12 57.13
N ILE A 60 18.84 13.94 58.16
CA ILE A 60 19.74 14.14 59.30
C ILE A 60 19.23 13.27 60.43
N VAL A 61 20.06 12.37 60.93
CA VAL A 61 19.70 11.46 62.04
C VAL A 61 20.73 11.59 63.16
N CYS A 62 20.26 11.77 64.40
CA CYS A 62 21.09 11.65 65.59
C CYS A 62 20.35 10.99 66.76
N VAL A 63 21.13 10.45 67.68
CA VAL A 63 20.66 9.94 68.98
C VAL A 63 21.25 10.81 70.08
N ILE A 64 20.41 11.20 71.03
CA ILE A 64 20.77 12.03 72.17
C ILE A 64 20.55 11.21 73.43
N ASN A 65 21.57 11.03 74.24
CA ASN A 65 21.50 10.28 75.50
C ASN A 65 21.80 11.21 76.68
N ALA A 66 21.12 11.04 77.81
CA ALA A 66 21.40 11.81 79.03
C ALA A 66 21.19 10.95 80.29
N GLU A 67 22.24 10.78 81.09
CA GLU A 67 22.22 9.97 82.32
C GLU A 67 21.23 10.52 83.36
N ALA A 68 21.12 11.85 83.47
CA ALA A 68 20.16 12.51 84.36
C ALA A 68 18.71 12.55 83.82
N GLY A 69 18.51 12.19 82.55
CA GLY A 69 17.26 12.44 81.82
C GLY A 69 17.23 13.80 81.13
N LEU A 70 16.58 13.88 79.96
CA LEU A 70 16.46 15.05 79.11
C LEU A 70 15.35 15.98 79.62
N LYS A 71 15.71 17.26 79.74
CA LYS A 71 14.81 18.38 80.02
C LYS A 71 14.37 19.08 78.74
N SER A 72 15.29 19.30 77.80
CA SER A 72 14.93 19.85 76.50
C SER A 72 15.90 19.51 75.36
N VAL A 73 15.39 19.53 74.13
CA VAL A 73 16.17 19.44 72.88
C VAL A 73 15.68 20.50 71.90
N GLN A 74 16.59 21.33 71.40
CA GLN A 74 16.32 22.35 70.38
C GLN A 74 17.25 22.17 69.17
N THR A 75 16.70 22.37 67.98
CA THR A 75 17.38 22.18 66.69
C THR A 75 17.45 23.49 65.90
N PHE A 76 18.56 23.72 65.23
CA PHE A 76 18.80 24.89 64.38
C PHE A 76 19.48 24.48 63.06
N ILE A 77 19.11 25.15 61.97
CA ILE A 77 19.93 25.20 60.75
C ILE A 77 20.91 26.37 60.90
N GLN A 78 22.19 26.10 60.70
CA GLN A 78 23.21 27.14 60.57
C GLN A 78 23.35 27.54 59.11
N LYS A 79 23.35 28.84 58.85
CA LYS A 79 23.53 29.44 57.54
C LYS A 79 24.78 30.33 57.49
N THR A 80 25.30 30.54 56.29
CA THR A 80 26.42 31.44 56.01
C THR A 80 26.20 32.83 56.63
N GLY A 81 27.23 33.37 57.29
CA GLY A 81 27.13 34.64 58.04
C GLY A 81 26.62 34.49 59.48
N ASP A 82 26.86 33.34 60.10
CA ASP A 82 26.52 33.03 61.52
C ASP A 82 25.03 33.17 61.86
N VAL A 83 24.15 32.97 60.88
CA VAL A 83 22.69 33.01 61.06
C VAL A 83 22.18 31.63 61.49
N GLU A 84 21.61 31.53 62.70
CA GLU A 84 20.96 30.32 63.19
C GLU A 84 19.43 30.45 63.10
N VAL A 85 18.78 29.50 62.41
CA VAL A 85 17.33 29.44 62.26
C VAL A 85 16.81 28.20 62.98
N ALA A 86 15.96 28.38 63.99
CA ALA A 86 15.33 27.27 64.69
C ALA A 86 14.45 26.46 63.71
N LEU A 87 14.69 25.15 63.59
CA LEU A 87 14.00 24.31 62.60
C LEU A 87 12.62 23.86 63.12
N GLU A 88 12.56 23.48 64.40
CA GLU A 88 11.33 23.09 65.09
C GLU A 88 11.19 23.79 66.45
N LYS A 89 10.06 23.57 67.13
CA LYS A 89 9.89 24.00 68.52
C LYS A 89 10.71 23.11 69.46
N GLU A 90 11.15 23.69 70.56
CA GLU A 90 11.87 22.97 71.63
C GLU A 90 11.06 21.76 72.11
N VAL A 91 11.68 20.58 72.07
CA VAL A 91 11.10 19.33 72.58
C VAL A 91 11.36 19.30 74.08
N VAL A 92 10.29 19.35 74.88
CA VAL A 92 10.33 19.37 76.36
C VAL A 92 9.58 18.20 77.01
N SER A 93 9.22 17.19 76.22
CA SER A 93 8.49 16.00 76.66
C SER A 93 9.00 14.77 75.91
N PHE A 94 9.44 13.75 76.65
CA PHE A 94 10.16 12.60 76.11
C PHE A 94 9.50 11.30 76.58
N PHE A 95 9.26 10.38 75.65
CA PHE A 95 8.71 9.04 75.97
C PHE A 95 9.71 8.21 76.79
N ASN A 96 10.99 8.26 76.42
CA ASN A 96 12.10 7.82 77.25
C ASN A 96 12.92 9.06 77.62
N LYS A 97 12.96 9.42 78.91
CA LYS A 97 13.72 10.58 79.34
C LYS A 97 15.23 10.42 79.15
N TYR A 98 15.76 9.19 79.13
CA TYR A 98 17.21 8.95 79.04
C TYR A 98 17.75 8.92 77.60
N SER A 99 16.90 8.83 76.58
CA SER A 99 17.33 8.77 75.18
C SER A 99 16.26 9.28 74.22
N TYR A 100 16.66 10.14 73.27
CA TYR A 100 15.81 10.71 72.24
C TYR A 100 16.47 10.56 70.86
N SER A 101 15.71 10.02 69.89
CA SER A 101 16.16 9.91 68.49
C SER A 101 15.51 11.00 67.66
N LEU A 102 16.33 11.76 66.94
CA LEU A 102 15.94 12.84 66.05
C LEU A 102 16.15 12.40 64.61
N SER A 103 15.13 12.59 63.76
CA SER A 103 15.23 12.41 62.31
C SER A 103 14.60 13.61 61.62
N GLN A 104 15.40 14.37 60.89
CA GLN A 104 15.00 15.60 60.22
C GLN A 104 15.31 15.56 58.72
N THR A 105 14.55 16.27 57.91
CA THR A 105 14.80 16.35 56.46
C THR A 105 14.43 17.76 55.98
N PRO A 106 15.28 18.76 56.28
CA PRO A 106 15.01 20.15 55.90
C PRO A 106 14.97 20.30 54.38
N VAL A 107 14.40 21.42 53.92
CA VAL A 107 14.55 21.86 52.53
C VAL A 107 15.90 22.57 52.44
N TYR A 108 16.93 21.89 51.95
CA TYR A 108 18.26 22.47 51.83
C TYR A 108 18.30 23.64 50.85
N SER A 109 19.15 24.63 51.16
CA SER A 109 19.47 25.78 50.31
C SER A 109 20.98 26.02 50.34
N GLU A 110 21.50 26.72 49.32
CA GLU A 110 22.94 26.96 49.11
C GLU A 110 23.64 27.70 50.25
N ASP A 111 22.88 28.43 51.06
CA ASP A 111 23.37 29.16 52.23
C ASP A 111 23.43 28.31 53.51
N MET A 112 23.03 27.03 53.51
CA MET A 112 23.09 26.17 54.69
C MET A 112 24.49 25.54 54.87
N ILE A 113 25.07 25.70 56.06
CA ILE A 113 26.43 25.23 56.38
C ILE A 113 26.47 24.18 57.49
N GLY A 114 25.35 23.92 58.17
CA GLY A 114 25.26 22.82 59.14
C GLY A 114 23.93 22.73 59.87
N PHE A 115 23.80 21.69 60.71
CA PHE A 115 22.68 21.46 61.59
C PHE A 115 23.13 21.30 63.04
N LYS A 116 22.66 22.19 63.89
CA LYS A 116 23.04 22.31 65.30
C LYS A 116 21.93 21.76 66.19
N VAL A 117 22.31 20.92 67.14
CA VAL A 117 21.44 20.38 68.19
C VAL A 117 21.97 20.84 69.53
N ILE A 118 21.07 21.37 70.36
CA ILE A 118 21.34 21.72 71.76
C ILE A 118 20.45 20.83 72.62
N ALA A 119 21.03 20.08 73.55
CA ALA A 119 20.33 19.23 74.51
C ALA A 119 20.63 19.68 75.94
N THR A 120 19.59 19.70 76.79
CA THR A 120 19.66 20.07 78.21
C THR A 120 19.14 18.91 79.07
N ASP A 121 19.84 18.54 80.14
CA ASP A 121 19.37 17.52 81.09
C ASP A 121 18.52 18.08 82.25
N GLU A 122 17.92 17.20 83.07
CA GLU A 122 17.15 17.57 84.28
C GLU A 122 17.99 18.34 85.31
N ASN A 123 19.32 18.15 85.32
CA ASN A 123 20.28 18.87 86.17
C ASN A 123 20.70 20.24 85.59
N GLY A 124 20.24 20.60 84.40
CA GLY A 124 20.56 21.85 83.71
C GLY A 124 21.90 21.88 82.97
N LYS A 125 22.59 20.75 82.81
CA LYS A 125 23.80 20.65 81.97
C LYS A 125 23.39 20.65 80.50
N THR A 126 24.15 21.37 79.67
CA THR A 126 23.88 21.50 78.24
C THR A 126 25.03 20.96 77.39
N THR A 127 24.66 20.34 76.27
CA THR A 127 25.60 19.95 75.21
C THR A 127 25.13 20.49 73.88
N THR A 128 26.07 21.00 73.08
CA THR A 128 25.84 21.48 71.71
C THR A 128 26.68 20.67 70.75
N ALA A 129 26.08 20.17 69.68
CA ALA A 129 26.79 19.50 68.60
C ALA A 129 26.27 19.99 67.24
N THR A 130 27.16 20.14 66.27
CA THR A 130 26.83 20.56 64.90
C THR A 130 27.29 19.50 63.90
N LEU A 131 26.38 19.08 63.01
CA LEU A 131 26.69 18.33 61.80
C LEU A 131 27.00 19.35 60.67
N PRO A 132 28.25 19.46 60.18
CA PRO A 132 28.58 20.36 59.07
C PRO A 132 27.98 19.86 57.75
N PHE A 133 27.57 20.79 56.90
CA PHE A 133 27.08 20.53 55.55
C PHE A 133 28.09 20.93 54.48
N GLU A 134 28.09 20.19 53.37
CA GLU A 134 28.74 20.58 52.12
C GLU A 134 27.67 20.64 51.03
N VAL A 135 27.22 21.85 50.68
CA VAL A 135 26.14 22.03 49.68
C VAL A 135 26.75 22.30 48.30
N ILE A 136 26.43 21.45 47.33
CA ILE A 136 26.76 21.65 45.91
C ILE A 136 25.63 22.49 45.28
N PRO A 137 25.92 23.70 44.76
CA PRO A 137 24.90 24.63 44.28
C PRO A 137 24.22 24.16 43.00
N LEU A 138 23.08 24.78 42.70
CA LEU A 138 22.30 24.57 41.48
C LEU A 138 23.06 25.14 40.28
N ARG A 139 23.38 24.25 39.34
CA ARG A 139 24.04 24.61 38.07
C ARG A 139 23.04 25.12 37.04
N ASP A 140 23.41 26.08 36.21
CA ASP A 140 22.53 26.47 35.10
C ASP A 140 22.58 25.49 33.92
N ALA A 141 21.50 25.47 33.14
CA ALA A 141 21.46 24.76 31.87
C ALA A 141 22.16 25.60 30.78
N PRO A 142 22.76 24.98 29.75
CA PRO A 142 23.38 25.74 28.66
C PRO A 142 22.39 26.72 28.01
N THR A 143 22.88 27.87 27.59
CA THR A 143 22.13 28.78 26.71
C THR A 143 22.15 28.24 25.28
N VAL A 144 21.12 28.55 24.50
CA VAL A 144 21.06 28.26 23.07
C VAL A 144 20.34 29.42 22.39
N THR A 145 21.05 30.18 21.58
CA THR A 145 20.55 31.37 20.88
C THR A 145 20.73 31.20 19.37
N PHE A 146 19.84 31.81 18.59
CA PHE A 146 19.95 31.91 17.13
C PHE A 146 20.17 33.37 16.77
N ASN A 147 21.17 33.69 15.94
CA ASN A 147 21.47 35.06 15.48
C ASN A 147 21.36 36.12 16.61
N ASP A 148 22.02 35.87 17.75
CA ASP A 148 22.03 36.75 18.93
C ASP A 148 20.64 37.09 19.52
N GLY A 149 19.68 36.18 19.41
CA GLY A 149 18.39 36.25 20.12
C GLY A 149 17.13 36.28 19.23
N ILE A 150 17.27 36.04 17.92
CA ILE A 150 16.13 35.93 17.01
C ILE A 150 15.38 34.62 17.28
N ASN A 151 14.09 34.72 17.60
CA ASN A 151 13.22 33.57 17.86
C ASN A 151 12.28 33.22 16.69
N GLU A 152 12.22 34.07 15.67
CA GLU A 152 11.32 33.92 14.52
C GLU A 152 11.91 34.54 13.25
N ILE A 153 11.80 33.84 12.12
CA ILE A 153 12.14 34.36 10.78
C ILE A 153 11.01 34.09 9.79
N ASN A 154 10.91 34.94 8.77
CA ASN A 154 10.10 34.70 7.57
C ASN A 154 11.04 34.19 6.47
N TYR A 155 10.64 33.14 5.75
CA TYR A 155 11.37 32.63 4.60
C TYR A 155 10.38 32.25 3.50
N ARG A 156 10.58 32.80 2.30
CA ARG A 156 9.80 32.42 1.11
C ARG A 156 10.64 31.48 0.25
N GLU A 157 9.99 30.46 -0.27
CA GLU A 157 10.63 29.46 -1.13
C GLU A 157 11.30 30.12 -2.35
N GLY A 158 12.51 29.67 -2.70
CA GLY A 158 13.28 30.23 -3.81
C GLY A 158 14.07 31.52 -3.48
N ASP A 159 13.77 32.19 -2.37
CA ASP A 159 14.61 33.29 -1.87
C ASP A 159 15.97 32.76 -1.38
N MET A 160 16.98 33.64 -1.31
CA MET A 160 18.29 33.26 -0.77
C MET A 160 18.18 32.83 0.70
N MET A 161 18.80 31.69 1.04
CA MET A 161 18.80 31.15 2.40
C MET A 161 19.36 32.18 3.41
N PRO A 162 18.59 32.58 4.45
CA PRO A 162 19.06 33.53 5.45
C PRO A 162 20.26 32.97 6.21
N ASN A 163 21.14 33.86 6.69
CA ASN A 163 22.22 33.43 7.57
C ASN A 163 21.65 33.06 8.94
N ILE A 164 22.04 31.89 9.46
CA ILE A 164 21.58 31.36 10.74
C ILE A 164 22.82 30.85 11.47
N SER A 165 23.31 31.63 12.43
CA SER A 165 24.23 31.20 13.47
C SER A 165 23.45 30.66 14.66
N ILE A 166 24.00 29.64 15.31
CA ILE A 166 23.48 29.05 16.55
C ILE A 166 24.62 29.09 17.56
N THR A 167 24.48 29.90 18.60
CA THR A 167 25.47 30.03 19.66
C THR A 167 24.98 29.30 20.91
N ILE A 168 25.90 28.58 21.54
CA ILE A 168 25.68 27.77 22.73
C ILE A 168 26.74 28.17 23.74
N GLU A 169 26.34 28.48 24.97
CA GLU A 169 27.26 28.83 26.05
C GLU A 169 26.86 28.09 27.33
N SER A 170 27.84 27.76 28.17
CA SER A 170 27.59 27.12 29.46
C SER A 170 28.74 27.37 30.43
N GLU A 171 28.42 27.44 31.72
CA GLU A 171 29.42 27.41 32.79
C GLU A 171 30.12 26.05 32.91
N GLU A 172 29.48 24.98 32.43
CA GLU A 172 30.05 23.63 32.39
C GLU A 172 30.50 23.20 30.99
N ASN A 173 31.37 22.20 30.93
CA ASN A 173 31.80 21.60 29.67
C ASN A 173 30.59 21.07 28.87
N LEU A 174 30.44 21.55 27.64
CA LEU A 174 29.51 21.00 26.66
C LEU A 174 29.79 19.50 26.45
N GLN A 175 28.74 18.74 26.17
CA GLN A 175 28.78 17.30 25.92
C GLN A 175 28.30 16.97 24.51
N TYR A 176 27.19 17.59 24.07
CA TYR A 176 26.66 17.38 22.72
C TYR A 176 25.79 18.54 22.22
N LEU A 177 25.65 18.59 20.90
CA LEU A 177 24.64 19.36 20.17
C LEU A 177 23.88 18.43 19.20
N VAL A 178 22.56 18.53 19.19
CA VAL A 178 21.67 17.94 18.17
C VAL A 178 20.85 19.04 17.53
N LEU A 179 20.89 19.13 16.20
CA LEU A 179 20.05 20.03 15.42
C LEU A 179 18.91 19.24 14.77
N SER A 180 17.72 19.83 14.71
CA SER A 180 16.53 19.24 14.08
C SER A 180 15.72 20.28 13.31
N GLU A 181 15.17 19.87 12.18
CA GLU A 181 14.16 20.61 11.40
C GLU A 181 12.77 20.07 11.76
N VAL A 182 11.80 20.96 11.95
CA VAL A 182 10.39 20.58 12.08
C VAL A 182 9.68 20.91 10.77
N VAL A 183 9.31 19.88 10.01
CA VAL A 183 8.62 20.00 8.72
C VAL A 183 7.25 19.35 8.84
N ASN A 184 6.18 20.08 8.54
CA ASN A 184 4.80 19.60 8.64
C ASN A 184 4.49 18.94 10.00
N ARG A 185 4.97 19.57 11.09
CA ARG A 185 4.90 19.11 12.49
C ARG A 185 5.71 17.83 12.82
N VAL A 186 6.49 17.30 11.90
CA VAL A 186 7.40 16.16 12.12
C VAL A 186 8.82 16.68 12.33
N GLU A 187 9.41 16.37 13.48
CA GLU A 187 10.79 16.71 13.80
C GLU A 187 11.76 15.66 13.24
N LYS A 188 12.78 16.10 12.48
CA LYS A 188 13.83 15.27 11.91
C LYS A 188 15.20 15.87 12.21
N LYS A 189 16.15 15.04 12.63
CA LYS A 189 17.54 15.50 12.86
C LYS A 189 18.18 15.98 11.56
N ILE A 190 18.97 17.05 11.67
CA ILE A 190 19.86 17.54 10.63
C ILE A 190 21.27 17.00 10.94
N LYS A 191 21.99 16.56 9.88
CA LYS A 191 23.38 16.18 10.00
C LYS A 191 24.27 17.42 9.95
N ILE A 192 25.10 17.60 10.96
CA ILE A 192 26.17 18.61 11.02
C ILE A 192 27.48 17.88 10.79
N ASN A 193 28.31 18.31 9.82
CA ASN A 193 29.54 17.59 9.47
C ASN A 193 29.32 16.06 9.29
N GLY A 194 28.20 15.67 8.66
CA GLY A 194 27.82 14.27 8.42
C GLY A 194 27.23 13.51 9.62
N ASN A 195 27.18 14.09 10.82
CA ASN A 195 26.76 13.43 12.06
C ASN A 195 25.41 13.95 12.58
N ASP A 196 24.53 13.05 13.04
CA ASP A 196 23.23 13.40 13.65
C ASP A 196 23.35 14.00 15.08
N THR A 197 24.56 14.03 15.64
CA THR A 197 24.87 14.54 16.97
C THR A 197 26.34 14.92 17.02
N LEU A 198 26.64 16.21 17.16
CA LEU A 198 27.98 16.69 17.44
C LEU A 198 28.30 16.38 18.91
N LYS A 199 29.51 15.90 19.20
CA LYS A 199 29.99 15.62 20.55
C LYS A 199 31.20 16.49 20.85
N PHE A 200 31.25 17.01 22.07
CA PHE A 200 32.36 17.83 22.58
C PHE A 200 33.22 16.96 23.51
N THR A 201 34.54 17.10 23.44
CA THR A 201 35.49 16.25 24.17
C THR A 201 36.67 17.00 24.78
N ASN A 202 36.83 18.29 24.47
CA ASN A 202 38.02 19.07 24.85
C ASN A 202 37.72 20.08 25.97
N GLY A 203 36.54 19.98 26.60
CA GLY A 203 36.10 20.91 27.65
C GLY A 203 35.58 22.24 27.11
N GLU A 204 35.03 22.23 25.89
CA GLU A 204 34.42 23.42 25.28
C GLU A 204 33.26 23.94 26.14
N GLN A 205 33.29 25.21 26.54
CA GLN A 205 32.20 25.91 27.25
C GLN A 205 31.33 26.77 26.32
N SER A 206 31.78 27.01 25.09
CA SER A 206 31.06 27.77 24.06
C SER A 206 31.25 27.13 22.69
N TYR A 207 30.22 27.21 21.84
CA TYR A 207 30.28 26.78 20.44
C TYR A 207 29.30 27.57 19.57
N THR A 208 29.74 27.97 18.38
CA THR A 208 28.91 28.62 17.36
C THR A 208 28.90 27.79 16.08
N LEU A 209 27.71 27.53 15.55
CA LEU A 209 27.46 26.82 14.29
C LEU A 209 26.78 27.75 13.28
N ASN A 210 27.32 27.90 12.07
CA ASN A 210 26.65 28.60 10.98
C ASN A 210 26.06 27.57 10.00
N LEU A 211 24.74 27.59 9.79
CA LEU A 211 24.07 26.60 8.95
C LEU A 211 24.36 26.73 7.45
N GLN A 212 24.88 27.88 7.02
CA GLN A 212 25.26 28.12 5.62
C GLN A 212 26.48 27.30 5.20
N ASP A 213 27.43 27.06 6.13
CA ASP A 213 28.67 26.33 5.86
C ASP A 213 28.41 24.83 5.55
N ASP A 214 27.37 24.24 6.17
CA ASP A 214 26.90 22.87 5.93
C ASP A 214 25.99 22.75 4.68
N GLY A 215 25.72 23.83 3.95
CA GLY A 215 24.84 23.84 2.77
C GLY A 215 23.36 23.55 3.08
N PHE A 216 22.92 23.78 4.32
CA PHE A 216 21.55 23.52 4.74
C PHE A 216 20.55 24.41 3.98
N GLN A 217 19.40 23.83 3.62
CA GLN A 217 18.27 24.52 2.96
C GLN A 217 16.96 24.09 3.63
N PHE A 218 16.04 25.04 3.82
CA PHE A 218 14.71 24.76 4.33
C PHE A 218 13.88 23.91 3.36
N LYS A 219 13.14 22.95 3.90
CA LYS A 219 12.14 22.20 3.13
C LYS A 219 10.80 22.93 3.12
N VAL A 220 10.02 22.70 2.06
CA VAL A 220 8.61 23.13 1.99
C VAL A 220 7.85 22.63 3.22
N GLY A 221 7.15 23.54 3.90
CA GLY A 221 6.42 23.25 5.13
C GLY A 221 7.28 23.21 6.40
N THR A 222 8.51 23.75 6.39
CA THR A 222 9.30 23.97 7.62
C THR A 222 8.59 24.97 8.54
N THR A 223 8.43 24.62 9.81
CA THR A 223 7.83 25.49 10.83
C THR A 223 8.80 25.89 11.94
N ALA A 224 9.90 25.16 12.14
CA ALA A 224 10.93 25.51 13.12
C ALA A 224 12.28 24.82 12.86
N LEU A 225 13.36 25.42 13.37
CA LEU A 225 14.62 24.76 13.69
C LEU A 225 14.74 24.61 15.21
N LYS A 226 15.31 23.50 15.67
CA LYS A 226 15.57 23.23 17.09
C LYS A 226 17.02 22.83 17.30
N ALA A 227 17.67 23.46 18.26
CA ALA A 227 19.02 23.12 18.70
C ALA A 227 18.96 22.64 20.15
N LYS A 228 19.28 21.36 20.38
CA LYS A 228 19.32 20.72 21.69
C LYS A 228 20.77 20.56 22.13
N ALA A 229 21.18 21.33 23.13
CA ALA A 229 22.50 21.28 23.73
C ALA A 229 22.46 20.58 25.10
N GLY A 230 23.50 19.83 25.43
CA GLY A 230 23.74 19.26 26.76
C GLY A 230 25.11 19.64 27.28
N ALA A 231 25.20 20.02 28.55
CA ALA A 231 26.44 20.38 29.25
C ALA A 231 26.49 19.77 30.66
N GLY A 232 27.68 19.69 31.24
CA GLY A 232 27.93 19.08 32.55
C GLY A 232 28.57 17.69 32.47
N PRO A 233 28.88 17.07 33.63
CA PRO A 233 29.52 15.76 33.69
C PRO A 233 28.58 14.67 33.17
N SER A 234 29.18 13.56 32.70
CA SER A 234 28.46 12.49 31.99
C SER A 234 27.36 11.80 32.81
N ASP A 235 27.39 11.88 34.14
CA ASP A 235 26.35 11.36 35.04
C ASP A 235 25.22 12.36 35.34
N ARG A 236 25.39 13.67 35.04
CA ARG A 236 24.46 14.77 35.42
C ARG A 236 24.36 15.87 34.35
N ILE A 237 24.13 15.49 33.09
CA ILE A 237 24.01 16.44 31.97
C ILE A 237 22.74 17.29 32.09
N LYS A 238 22.88 18.62 32.14
CA LYS A 238 21.78 19.58 32.00
C LYS A 238 21.57 19.93 30.52
N VAL A 239 20.31 20.09 30.13
CA VAL A 239 19.88 20.13 28.72
C VAL A 239 18.98 21.32 28.44
N LYS A 240 19.25 22.02 27.35
CA LYS A 240 18.41 23.11 26.81
C LYS A 240 18.00 22.79 25.38
N VAL A 241 16.81 23.24 24.99
CA VAL A 241 16.37 23.28 23.59
C VAL A 241 16.09 24.74 23.24
N GLY A 242 16.88 25.30 22.33
CA GLY A 242 16.53 26.52 21.62
C GLY A 242 15.61 26.17 20.45
N THR A 243 14.65 27.04 20.12
CA THR A 243 13.76 26.89 18.96
C THR A 243 13.68 28.21 18.19
N LEU A 244 14.02 28.18 16.91
CA LEU A 244 13.78 29.26 15.95
C LEU A 244 12.52 28.92 15.16
N LYS A 245 11.47 29.74 15.27
CA LYS A 245 10.25 29.61 14.47
C LYS A 245 10.53 30.05 13.03
N VAL A 246 9.97 29.32 12.07
CA VAL A 246 10.06 29.65 10.63
C VAL A 246 8.65 29.82 10.08
N ASN A 247 8.33 31.03 9.63
CA ASN A 247 7.14 31.29 8.82
C ASN A 247 7.52 31.04 7.36
N PHE A 248 7.29 29.82 6.89
CA PHE A 248 7.58 29.42 5.52
C PHE A 248 6.44 29.82 4.58
N THR A 249 6.73 30.62 3.56
CA THR A 249 5.81 30.96 2.47
C THR A 249 6.16 30.10 1.25
N GLU A 250 5.30 29.14 0.93
CA GLU A 250 5.43 28.31 -0.27
C GLU A 250 4.98 29.08 -1.52
N ILE A 251 5.70 28.94 -2.62
CA ILE A 251 5.29 29.46 -3.93
C ILE A 251 4.35 28.45 -4.61
N PRO A 252 3.15 28.86 -5.10
CA PRO A 252 2.28 27.94 -5.83
C PRO A 252 2.89 27.51 -7.17
N ALA A 253 2.53 26.31 -7.62
CA ALA A 253 2.85 25.85 -8.98
C ALA A 253 2.24 26.80 -10.06
N PRO A 254 2.74 26.80 -11.31
CA PRO A 254 2.21 27.66 -12.37
C PRO A 254 0.70 27.55 -12.56
N GLN A 255 -0.01 28.66 -12.67
CA GLN A 255 -1.46 28.68 -12.85
C GLN A 255 -1.78 28.77 -14.34
N VAL A 256 -2.56 27.82 -14.86
CA VAL A 256 -3.08 27.84 -16.23
C VAL A 256 -4.51 28.36 -16.20
N THR A 257 -4.80 29.38 -17.01
CA THR A 257 -6.15 29.91 -17.20
C THR A 257 -6.55 29.79 -18.66
N PHE A 258 -7.64 29.09 -18.94
CA PHE A 258 -8.20 29.01 -20.29
C PHE A 258 -9.17 30.15 -20.58
N ASP A 259 -9.22 30.59 -21.84
CA ASP A 259 -10.24 31.52 -22.31
C ASP A 259 -11.63 30.87 -22.15
N GLY A 260 -12.59 31.65 -21.65
CA GLY A 260 -13.93 31.16 -21.27
C GLY A 260 -13.99 30.30 -20.00
N GLY A 261 -12.91 30.22 -19.22
CA GLY A 261 -12.87 29.52 -17.92
C GLY A 261 -13.15 28.02 -18.04
N ASP A 262 -13.91 27.46 -17.10
CA ASP A 262 -14.21 26.02 -17.04
C ASP A 262 -15.27 25.55 -18.05
N THR A 263 -15.91 26.46 -18.79
CA THR A 263 -16.96 26.13 -19.76
C THR A 263 -16.39 25.22 -20.87
N PRO A 264 -16.94 24.02 -21.10
CA PRO A 264 -16.49 23.13 -22.17
C PRO A 264 -16.64 23.77 -23.55
N ILE A 265 -15.70 23.49 -24.45
CA ILE A 265 -15.80 23.89 -25.85
C ILE A 265 -16.65 22.85 -26.58
N ASN A 266 -17.75 23.28 -27.21
CA ASN A 266 -18.55 22.39 -28.06
C ASN A 266 -18.05 22.52 -29.50
N ALA A 267 -17.85 21.39 -30.16
CA ALA A 267 -17.38 21.32 -31.54
C ALA A 267 -18.18 20.25 -32.31
N ASP A 268 -18.36 20.44 -33.61
CA ASP A 268 -18.81 19.37 -34.49
C ASP A 268 -17.60 18.51 -34.87
N GLU A 269 -17.81 17.20 -35.03
CA GLU A 269 -16.78 16.27 -35.51
C GLU A 269 -16.14 16.74 -36.85
N PHE A 270 -14.85 16.48 -37.03
CA PHE A 270 -14.00 16.90 -38.14
C PHE A 270 -13.76 18.41 -38.26
N SER A 271 -14.23 19.23 -37.31
CA SER A 271 -13.85 20.64 -37.22
C SER A 271 -12.50 20.84 -36.52
N ASP A 272 -11.86 21.98 -36.77
CA ASP A 272 -10.67 22.39 -36.03
C ASP A 272 -11.07 23.15 -34.75
N VAL A 273 -10.46 22.79 -33.61
CA VAL A 273 -10.76 23.40 -32.32
C VAL A 273 -9.54 24.15 -31.79
N THR A 274 -9.60 25.48 -31.86
CA THR A 274 -8.57 26.36 -31.27
C THR A 274 -8.88 26.65 -29.80
N VAL A 275 -7.97 26.24 -28.92
CA VAL A 275 -7.99 26.54 -27.49
C VAL A 275 -6.94 27.60 -27.17
N LYS A 276 -7.34 28.63 -26.41
CA LYS A 276 -6.48 29.73 -26.01
C LYS A 276 -6.44 29.89 -24.49
N GLY A 277 -5.39 30.52 -24.00
CA GLY A 277 -5.27 30.85 -22.59
C GLY A 277 -3.91 31.46 -22.22
N SER A 278 -3.69 31.57 -20.92
CA SER A 278 -2.48 32.13 -20.33
C SER A 278 -1.96 31.27 -19.18
N ILE A 279 -0.66 31.36 -18.93
CA ILE A 279 0.06 30.69 -17.86
C ILE A 279 0.80 31.76 -17.07
N THR A 280 0.63 31.79 -15.76
CA THR A 280 1.31 32.72 -14.85
C THR A 280 2.04 31.96 -13.74
N THR A 281 3.16 32.49 -13.27
CA THR A 281 3.92 31.90 -12.16
C THR A 281 4.77 32.94 -11.44
N GLU A 282 4.93 32.80 -10.13
CA GLU A 282 5.81 33.65 -9.32
C GLU A 282 7.28 33.22 -9.37
N SER A 283 7.55 31.97 -9.76
CA SER A 283 8.86 31.28 -9.79
C SER A 283 9.49 31.22 -11.19
N LYS A 284 8.91 31.96 -12.17
CA LYS A 284 9.21 31.94 -13.61
C LYS A 284 9.04 30.57 -14.28
N LEU A 285 8.51 30.60 -15.50
CA LEU A 285 8.19 29.45 -16.33
C LEU A 285 9.45 28.97 -17.07
N VAL A 286 9.74 27.69 -16.95
CA VAL A 286 10.84 27.01 -17.65
C VAL A 286 10.32 26.24 -18.86
N SER A 287 9.13 25.63 -18.77
CA SER A 287 8.61 24.85 -19.90
C SER A 287 7.10 24.63 -19.89
N VAL A 288 6.55 24.36 -21.07
CA VAL A 288 5.15 24.01 -21.31
C VAL A 288 5.04 22.84 -22.29
N ARG A 289 4.11 21.93 -22.09
CA ARG A 289 3.68 20.94 -23.09
C ARG A 289 2.16 20.82 -23.14
N TYR A 290 1.66 20.43 -24.32
CA TYR A 290 0.24 20.31 -24.60
C TYR A 290 -0.09 18.85 -24.92
N LEU A 291 -1.19 18.33 -24.36
CA LEU A 291 -1.63 16.94 -24.55
C LEU A 291 -3.11 16.91 -24.93
N LYS A 292 -3.45 16.29 -26.06
CA LYS A 292 -4.83 15.95 -26.43
C LYS A 292 -5.28 14.77 -25.57
N ARG A 293 -6.40 14.89 -24.86
CA ARG A 293 -7.06 13.74 -24.23
C ARG A 293 -8.02 13.09 -25.21
N THR A 294 -7.88 11.78 -25.37
CA THR A 294 -8.83 10.92 -26.08
C THR A 294 -9.37 9.84 -25.14
N GLN A 295 -10.38 9.09 -25.57
CA GLN A 295 -10.87 7.90 -24.85
C GLN A 295 -9.76 6.85 -24.63
N ASP A 296 -8.82 6.73 -25.57
CA ASP A 296 -7.71 5.78 -25.51
C ASP A 296 -6.49 6.27 -24.70
N GLY A 297 -6.41 7.56 -24.35
CA GLY A 297 -5.33 8.09 -23.50
C GLY A 297 -4.94 9.55 -23.76
N LEU A 298 -3.64 9.83 -23.65
CA LEU A 298 -3.07 11.17 -23.84
C LEU A 298 -2.07 11.17 -24.99
N VAL A 299 -2.26 12.07 -25.96
CA VAL A 299 -1.41 12.24 -27.14
C VAL A 299 -0.74 13.62 -27.07
N GLN A 300 0.58 13.69 -27.11
CA GLN A 300 1.28 14.98 -27.10
C GLN A 300 1.05 15.75 -28.41
N ILE A 301 0.81 17.05 -28.29
CA ILE A 301 0.62 17.97 -29.41
C ILE A 301 1.91 18.78 -29.54
N GLY A 302 2.61 18.62 -30.68
CA GLY A 302 3.89 19.29 -30.93
C GLY A 302 5.01 18.85 -29.98
N GLU A 303 6.06 19.67 -29.94
CA GLU A 303 7.20 19.49 -29.03
C GLU A 303 6.98 20.24 -27.70
N LYS A 304 7.73 19.83 -26.67
CA LYS A 304 7.78 20.56 -25.39
C LYS A 304 8.47 21.90 -25.61
N GLN A 305 7.79 22.99 -25.30
CA GLN A 305 8.34 24.33 -25.37
C GLN A 305 9.20 24.60 -24.13
N GLU A 306 10.49 24.88 -24.32
CA GLU A 306 11.44 25.27 -23.27
C GLU A 306 11.71 26.79 -23.36
N PHE A 307 11.92 27.45 -22.22
CA PHE A 307 12.20 28.88 -22.13
C PHE A 307 13.59 29.13 -21.53
N SER A 308 14.47 29.77 -22.31
CA SER A 308 15.82 30.17 -21.89
C SER A 308 16.14 31.57 -22.44
N PRO A 309 16.16 32.63 -21.61
CA PRO A 309 15.85 32.64 -20.18
C PRO A 309 14.38 32.28 -19.89
N SER A 310 14.13 31.89 -18.64
CA SER A 310 12.80 31.68 -18.07
C SER A 310 11.96 32.97 -18.06
N ILE A 311 10.63 32.84 -18.12
CA ILE A 311 9.71 33.97 -18.31
C ILE A 311 8.57 34.00 -17.28
N SER A 312 8.07 35.18 -16.91
CA SER A 312 7.04 35.31 -15.86
C SER A 312 5.65 34.79 -16.26
N SER A 313 5.34 34.81 -17.54
CA SER A 313 4.05 34.38 -18.09
C SER A 313 4.18 33.95 -19.55
N HIS A 314 3.23 33.14 -20.02
CA HIS A 314 3.14 32.68 -21.41
C HIS A 314 1.68 32.63 -21.86
N ASN A 315 1.37 33.19 -23.03
CA ASN A 315 0.07 33.04 -23.68
C ASN A 315 0.16 31.94 -24.74
N PHE A 316 -0.83 31.05 -24.77
CA PHE A 316 -0.85 29.93 -25.71
C PHE A 316 -2.10 29.95 -26.59
N GLU A 317 -1.93 29.41 -27.80
CA GLU A 317 -2.98 29.14 -28.77
C GLU A 317 -2.65 27.79 -29.40
N VAL A 318 -3.52 26.80 -29.22
CA VAL A 318 -3.33 25.42 -29.67
C VAL A 318 -4.56 25.01 -30.47
N THR A 319 -4.36 24.68 -31.75
CA THR A 319 -5.42 24.13 -32.60
C THR A 319 -5.34 22.61 -32.60
N LEU A 320 -6.45 21.97 -32.23
CA LEU A 320 -6.68 20.55 -32.46
C LEU A 320 -7.30 20.40 -33.85
N GLU A 321 -6.51 19.97 -34.83
CA GLU A 321 -7.00 19.74 -36.19
C GLU A 321 -7.90 18.51 -36.25
N ASN A 322 -9.00 18.60 -37.02
CA ASN A 322 -9.94 17.51 -37.30
C ASN A 322 -10.34 16.71 -36.03
N VAL A 323 -11.07 17.32 -35.08
CA VAL A 323 -11.43 16.61 -33.84
C VAL A 323 -12.43 15.49 -34.09
N PHE A 324 -12.18 14.33 -33.48
CA PHE A 324 -13.04 13.15 -33.54
C PHE A 324 -13.82 12.99 -32.23
N VAL A 325 -14.89 12.18 -32.22
CA VAL A 325 -15.74 11.93 -31.03
C VAL A 325 -15.03 11.29 -29.84
N ASP A 326 -13.83 10.76 -30.03
CA ASP A 326 -12.96 10.25 -28.95
C ASP A 326 -12.23 11.38 -28.20
N VAL A 327 -12.09 12.58 -28.79
CA VAL A 327 -11.40 13.73 -28.19
C VAL A 327 -12.26 14.36 -27.11
N THR A 328 -11.77 14.38 -25.87
CA THR A 328 -12.53 14.90 -24.71
C THR A 328 -11.93 16.16 -24.10
N GLY A 329 -10.72 16.57 -24.49
CA GLY A 329 -10.10 17.78 -23.94
C GLY A 329 -8.68 18.08 -24.38
N LEU A 330 -8.21 19.27 -24.00
CA LEU A 330 -6.82 19.71 -24.07
C LEU A 330 -6.25 19.86 -22.66
N ILE A 331 -5.14 19.20 -22.37
CA ILE A 331 -4.36 19.40 -21.14
C ILE A 331 -3.17 20.29 -21.45
N VAL A 332 -2.96 21.29 -20.60
CA VAL A 332 -1.75 22.11 -20.56
C VAL A 332 -0.96 21.70 -19.32
N GLU A 333 0.30 21.34 -19.50
CA GLU A 333 1.23 21.14 -18.39
C GLU A 333 2.35 22.19 -18.43
N ALA A 334 2.57 22.85 -17.29
CA ALA A 334 3.58 23.89 -17.12
C ALA A 334 4.57 23.49 -16.02
N THR A 335 5.83 23.94 -16.11
CA THR A 335 6.88 23.72 -15.09
C THR A 335 7.69 24.99 -14.86
N ASP A 336 7.96 25.33 -13.60
CA ASP A 336 8.73 26.52 -13.18
C ASP A 336 10.21 26.25 -12.83
N GLU A 337 10.96 27.29 -12.43
CA GLU A 337 12.37 27.16 -11.99
C GLU A 337 12.54 26.35 -10.69
N LEU A 338 11.49 26.22 -9.88
CA LEU A 338 11.47 25.38 -8.67
C LEU A 338 11.11 23.92 -8.98
N GLY A 339 10.84 23.59 -10.24
CA GLY A 339 10.43 22.26 -10.70
C GLY A 339 8.98 21.90 -10.36
N LYS A 340 8.17 22.83 -9.85
CA LYS A 340 6.74 22.62 -9.58
C LYS A 340 5.98 22.56 -10.88
N LYS A 341 4.95 21.72 -10.90
CA LYS A 341 4.16 21.41 -12.10
C LYS A 341 2.69 21.66 -11.87
N SER A 342 2.03 22.16 -12.89
CA SER A 342 0.57 22.11 -13.02
C SER A 342 0.18 21.26 -14.22
N ASN A 343 -1.04 20.73 -14.13
CA ASN A 343 -1.72 19.99 -15.18
C ASN A 343 -3.18 20.44 -15.10
N THR A 344 -3.65 21.16 -16.12
CA THR A 344 -4.99 21.75 -16.15
C THR A 344 -5.65 21.42 -17.48
N GLU A 345 -6.92 21.02 -17.45
CA GLU A 345 -7.63 20.49 -18.61
C GLU A 345 -8.80 21.39 -19.01
N LYS A 346 -8.89 21.69 -20.31
CA LYS A 346 -10.08 22.27 -20.95
C LYS A 346 -10.87 21.15 -21.59
N GLN A 347 -12.10 20.93 -21.11
CA GLN A 347 -13.00 19.94 -21.71
C GLN A 347 -13.46 20.37 -23.11
N ILE A 348 -13.54 19.40 -24.00
CA ILE A 348 -14.06 19.55 -25.36
C ILE A 348 -15.15 18.48 -25.54
N ILE A 349 -16.32 18.91 -25.99
CA ILE A 349 -17.48 18.06 -26.28
C ILE A 349 -17.63 18.03 -27.81
N VAL A 350 -17.23 16.92 -28.41
CA VAL A 350 -17.36 16.71 -29.86
C VAL A 350 -18.68 16.03 -30.17
N LYS A 351 -19.50 16.68 -31.00
CA LYS A 351 -20.78 16.16 -31.49
C LYS A 351 -20.55 15.38 -32.77
N GLU A 352 -20.96 14.10 -32.80
CA GLU A 352 -20.89 13.25 -33.99
C GLU A 352 -21.67 13.88 -35.16
N VAL A 353 -21.04 13.95 -36.34
CA VAL A 353 -21.65 14.55 -37.55
C VAL A 353 -22.20 13.47 -38.49
N ALA A 354 -21.52 12.32 -38.58
CA ALA A 354 -21.94 11.19 -39.39
C ALA A 354 -21.47 9.86 -38.75
N PRO A 355 -22.33 8.84 -38.64
CA PRO A 355 -21.96 7.54 -38.10
C PRO A 355 -21.07 6.76 -39.08
N ALA A 356 -20.40 5.72 -38.56
CA ALA A 356 -19.64 4.76 -39.35
C ALA A 356 -20.51 4.07 -40.43
N PRO A 357 -19.90 3.47 -41.48
CA PRO A 357 -20.64 2.75 -42.52
C PRO A 357 -21.59 1.67 -41.97
N THR A 358 -22.71 1.45 -42.63
CA THR A 358 -23.58 0.29 -42.34
C THR A 358 -23.32 -0.78 -43.38
N ILE A 359 -23.02 -2.02 -42.95
CA ILE A 359 -22.89 -3.19 -43.82
C ILE A 359 -24.09 -4.10 -43.59
N THR A 360 -24.80 -4.46 -44.67
CA THR A 360 -25.93 -5.40 -44.64
C THR A 360 -25.67 -6.50 -45.66
N LEU A 361 -25.50 -7.74 -45.19
CA LEU A 361 -25.39 -8.93 -46.05
C LEU A 361 -26.77 -9.58 -46.26
N ASN A 362 -26.97 -10.17 -47.45
CA ASN A 362 -28.19 -10.88 -47.80
C ASN A 362 -28.23 -12.29 -47.19
N GLN A 363 -27.06 -12.90 -47.03
CA GLN A 363 -26.88 -14.22 -46.42
C GLN A 363 -26.97 -14.13 -44.89
N LYS A 364 -27.58 -15.14 -44.27
CA LYS A 364 -27.58 -15.33 -42.81
C LYS A 364 -26.47 -16.29 -42.40
N GLU A 365 -25.95 -16.10 -41.19
CA GLU A 365 -24.91 -16.95 -40.56
C GLU A 365 -25.11 -18.46 -40.79
N LYS A 366 -26.33 -18.98 -40.60
CA LYS A 366 -26.66 -20.40 -40.80
C LYS A 366 -26.40 -20.95 -42.21
N GLU A 367 -26.30 -20.10 -43.22
CA GLU A 367 -26.00 -20.49 -44.61
C GLU A 367 -24.51 -20.81 -44.82
N PHE A 368 -23.66 -20.41 -43.86
CA PHE A 368 -22.23 -20.71 -43.83
C PHE A 368 -21.90 -21.96 -42.97
N ASN A 369 -22.91 -22.64 -42.41
CA ASN A 369 -22.74 -23.86 -41.62
C ASN A 369 -23.10 -25.11 -42.44
N GLY A 370 -22.18 -26.08 -42.54
CA GLY A 370 -22.39 -27.27 -43.37
C GLY A 370 -22.30 -26.98 -44.87
N VAL A 371 -21.31 -26.21 -45.29
CA VAL A 371 -21.08 -25.85 -46.70
C VAL A 371 -20.41 -27.01 -47.45
N ASP A 372 -20.74 -27.20 -48.74
CA ASP A 372 -20.10 -28.25 -49.55
C ASP A 372 -18.67 -27.87 -49.96
N ILE A 373 -17.77 -28.86 -49.91
CA ILE A 373 -16.35 -28.69 -50.25
C ILE A 373 -16.22 -28.27 -51.72
N ASN A 374 -15.47 -27.21 -51.98
CA ASN A 374 -15.28 -26.53 -53.28
C ASN A 374 -16.54 -25.88 -53.87
N SER A 375 -17.62 -25.71 -53.09
CA SER A 375 -18.77 -24.90 -53.54
C SER A 375 -18.47 -23.40 -53.52
N THR A 376 -19.24 -22.63 -54.30
CA THR A 376 -19.13 -21.17 -54.33
C THR A 376 -20.07 -20.56 -53.30
N LEU A 377 -19.51 -19.88 -52.30
CA LEU A 377 -20.25 -19.06 -51.35
C LEU A 377 -20.45 -17.66 -51.91
N SER A 378 -21.70 -17.23 -52.02
CA SER A 378 -22.05 -15.86 -52.38
C SER A 378 -21.94 -14.94 -51.16
N VAL A 379 -21.28 -13.80 -51.33
CA VAL A 379 -21.17 -12.75 -50.31
C VAL A 379 -21.75 -11.48 -50.94
N THR A 380 -23.05 -11.26 -50.75
CA THR A 380 -23.79 -10.19 -51.45
C THR A 380 -24.58 -9.34 -50.48
N GLY A 381 -24.80 -8.08 -50.81
CA GLY A 381 -25.41 -7.14 -49.87
C GLY A 381 -25.28 -5.69 -50.31
N ASN A 382 -25.39 -4.79 -49.34
CA ASN A 382 -25.22 -3.36 -49.54
C ASN A 382 -24.41 -2.74 -48.39
N ILE A 383 -23.58 -1.76 -48.72
CA ILE A 383 -22.79 -0.98 -47.77
C ILE A 383 -23.13 0.49 -47.98
N THR A 384 -23.48 1.21 -46.91
CA THR A 384 -23.88 2.63 -46.99
C THR A 384 -23.10 3.51 -46.01
N SER A 385 -22.82 4.75 -46.39
CA SER A 385 -22.25 5.78 -45.50
C SER A 385 -22.84 7.14 -45.84
N LEU A 386 -23.10 7.98 -44.83
CA LEU A 386 -23.50 9.36 -45.07
C LEU A 386 -22.36 10.21 -45.64
N SER A 387 -21.11 9.85 -45.35
CA SER A 387 -19.91 10.60 -45.75
C SER A 387 -19.37 10.16 -47.12
N GLY A 388 -19.47 8.87 -47.45
CA GLY A 388 -18.93 8.26 -48.69
C GLY A 388 -17.85 7.22 -48.39
N ILE A 389 -17.87 6.09 -49.10
CA ILE A 389 -17.08 4.89 -48.76
C ILE A 389 -15.75 4.90 -49.56
N THR A 390 -14.61 4.80 -48.87
CA THR A 390 -13.26 4.94 -49.47
C THR A 390 -12.49 3.63 -49.60
N ASP A 391 -12.80 2.63 -48.76
CA ASP A 391 -12.19 1.29 -48.85
C ASP A 391 -13.19 0.22 -48.39
N ILE A 392 -13.24 -0.91 -49.12
CA ILE A 392 -13.96 -2.11 -48.71
C ILE A 392 -13.03 -3.31 -48.90
N LYS A 393 -12.93 -4.14 -47.87
CA LYS A 393 -12.14 -5.38 -47.85
C LYS A 393 -13.03 -6.58 -47.59
N LEU A 394 -12.93 -7.58 -48.45
CA LEU A 394 -13.34 -8.96 -48.17
C LEU A 394 -12.11 -9.69 -47.61
N ILE A 395 -12.22 -10.17 -46.38
CA ILE A 395 -11.17 -10.90 -45.66
C ILE A 395 -11.68 -12.33 -45.45
N THR A 396 -10.89 -13.32 -45.86
CA THR A 396 -11.16 -14.73 -45.58
C THR A 396 -10.10 -15.27 -44.64
N THR A 397 -10.53 -15.99 -43.59
CA THR A 397 -9.65 -16.54 -42.57
C THR A 397 -9.62 -18.06 -42.66
N THR A 398 -8.42 -18.66 -42.60
CA THR A 398 -8.27 -20.13 -42.56
C THR A 398 -8.40 -20.67 -41.13
N ARG A 399 -8.53 -21.99 -41.00
CA ARG A 399 -8.58 -22.71 -39.71
C ARG A 399 -7.30 -22.59 -38.88
N THR A 400 -6.19 -22.17 -39.48
CA THR A 400 -4.93 -21.82 -38.77
C THR A 400 -4.83 -20.34 -38.39
N GLY A 401 -5.79 -19.51 -38.79
CA GLY A 401 -5.80 -18.05 -38.54
C GLY A 401 -5.10 -17.22 -39.60
N GLU A 402 -4.77 -17.78 -40.77
CA GLU A 402 -4.19 -17.02 -41.88
C GLU A 402 -5.27 -16.21 -42.59
N GLU A 403 -5.07 -14.90 -42.74
CA GLU A 403 -5.99 -14.02 -43.45
C GLU A 403 -5.55 -13.77 -44.90
N THR A 404 -6.50 -13.84 -45.83
CA THR A 404 -6.35 -13.35 -47.21
C THR A 404 -7.27 -12.15 -47.41
N VAL A 405 -6.74 -11.04 -47.91
CA VAL A 405 -7.46 -9.78 -48.08
C VAL A 405 -7.66 -9.46 -49.56
N LYS A 406 -8.92 -9.26 -49.97
CA LYS A 406 -9.32 -8.74 -51.28
C LYS A 406 -9.93 -7.35 -51.10
N SER A 407 -9.25 -6.32 -51.58
CA SER A 407 -9.84 -4.97 -51.70
C SER A 407 -10.78 -4.89 -52.90
N LEU A 408 -11.88 -4.16 -52.75
CA LEU A 408 -12.87 -3.90 -53.80
C LEU A 408 -12.67 -2.48 -54.37
N ASN A 409 -12.80 -2.34 -55.69
CA ASN A 409 -12.72 -1.05 -56.36
C ASN A 409 -14.03 -0.25 -56.17
N ILE A 410 -13.94 0.98 -55.66
CA ILE A 410 -15.08 1.87 -55.43
C ILE A 410 -14.76 3.34 -55.77
N THR A 411 -15.80 4.16 -55.95
CA THR A 411 -15.71 5.54 -56.46
C THR A 411 -16.20 6.60 -55.46
N ASN A 412 -15.85 6.44 -54.17
CA ASN A 412 -16.30 7.30 -53.06
C ASN A 412 -17.84 7.40 -52.95
N ASP A 413 -18.52 6.30 -53.25
CA ASP A 413 -19.97 6.24 -53.30
C ASP A 413 -20.57 6.17 -51.89
N LYS A 414 -21.75 6.77 -51.70
CA LYS A 414 -22.51 6.68 -50.43
C LYS A 414 -23.24 5.34 -50.26
N ASN A 415 -23.29 4.53 -51.31
CA ASN A 415 -23.98 3.25 -51.39
C ASN A 415 -23.20 2.37 -52.37
N VAL A 416 -22.75 1.20 -51.92
CA VAL A 416 -22.01 0.22 -52.72
C VAL A 416 -22.69 -1.14 -52.61
N THR A 417 -23.21 -1.63 -53.73
CA THR A 417 -23.71 -3.00 -53.83
C THR A 417 -22.55 -3.99 -53.78
N LEU A 418 -22.57 -4.89 -52.80
CA LEU A 418 -21.62 -5.98 -52.68
C LEU A 418 -22.12 -7.18 -53.49
N ASN A 419 -21.27 -7.70 -54.38
CA ASN A 419 -21.57 -8.90 -55.18
C ASN A 419 -20.30 -9.74 -55.38
N GLU A 420 -19.83 -10.35 -54.29
CA GLU A 420 -18.59 -11.12 -54.24
C GLU A 420 -18.85 -12.62 -54.04
N SER A 421 -17.82 -13.42 -54.24
CA SER A 421 -17.86 -14.85 -53.94
C SER A 421 -16.54 -15.41 -53.43
N VAL A 422 -16.64 -16.48 -52.64
CA VAL A 422 -15.53 -17.20 -52.01
C VAL A 422 -15.69 -18.70 -52.29
N THR A 423 -14.61 -19.39 -52.63
CA THR A 423 -14.63 -20.86 -52.75
C THR A 423 -14.52 -21.48 -51.36
N ALA A 424 -15.44 -22.38 -51.03
CA ALA A 424 -15.44 -23.11 -49.76
C ALA A 424 -14.43 -24.26 -49.77
N ASP A 425 -13.15 -23.96 -49.60
CA ASP A 425 -12.13 -24.99 -49.38
C ASP A 425 -12.18 -25.55 -47.94
N LYS A 426 -11.55 -26.70 -47.70
CA LYS A 426 -11.62 -27.42 -46.40
C LYS A 426 -10.98 -26.65 -45.23
N THR A 427 -10.14 -25.67 -45.52
CA THR A 427 -9.42 -24.86 -44.52
C THR A 427 -10.09 -23.51 -44.27
N LEU A 428 -11.10 -23.11 -45.06
CA LEU A 428 -11.86 -21.90 -44.80
C LEU A 428 -12.54 -21.98 -43.41
N ALA A 429 -12.38 -20.93 -42.61
CA ALA A 429 -12.92 -20.83 -41.27
C ALA A 429 -13.86 -19.65 -41.07
N GLY A 430 -13.64 -18.54 -41.76
CA GLY A 430 -14.46 -17.34 -41.62
C GLY A 430 -14.40 -16.40 -42.83
N ILE A 431 -15.44 -15.59 -42.97
CA ILE A 431 -15.55 -14.50 -43.93
C ILE A 431 -15.86 -13.22 -43.15
N LYS A 432 -15.09 -12.16 -43.38
CA LYS A 432 -15.29 -10.82 -42.81
C LYS A 432 -15.35 -9.78 -43.92
N ILE A 433 -16.31 -8.87 -43.85
CA ILE A 433 -16.32 -7.63 -44.64
C ILE A 433 -15.93 -6.48 -43.72
N GLU A 434 -14.96 -5.67 -44.11
CA GLU A 434 -14.62 -4.39 -43.47
C GLU A 434 -14.86 -3.25 -44.47
N ALA A 435 -15.49 -2.16 -44.03
CA ALA A 435 -15.73 -0.96 -44.82
C ALA A 435 -15.25 0.28 -44.07
N THR A 436 -14.60 1.20 -44.78
CA THR A 436 -14.07 2.47 -44.26
C THR A 436 -14.67 3.63 -45.07
N ASP A 437 -15.07 4.72 -44.40
CA ASP A 437 -15.52 5.95 -45.07
C ASP A 437 -14.41 7.00 -45.23
N ILE A 438 -14.74 8.11 -45.89
CA ILE A 438 -13.85 9.26 -46.09
C ILE A 438 -13.40 9.92 -44.77
N ASN A 439 -14.14 9.70 -43.68
CA ASN A 439 -13.82 10.17 -42.34
C ASN A 439 -12.98 9.11 -41.57
N ASN A 440 -12.52 8.06 -42.23
CA ASN A 440 -11.79 6.92 -41.66
C ASN A 440 -12.58 6.14 -40.59
N LYS A 441 -13.91 6.31 -40.51
CA LYS A 441 -14.77 5.49 -39.65
C LYS A 441 -14.94 4.12 -40.29
N LYS A 442 -14.88 3.08 -39.44
CA LYS A 442 -14.90 1.69 -39.86
C LYS A 442 -16.07 0.92 -39.30
N SER A 443 -16.59 0.02 -40.12
CA SER A 443 -17.53 -1.02 -39.70
C SER A 443 -17.11 -2.35 -40.27
N ASN A 444 -17.49 -3.43 -39.61
CA ASN A 444 -17.26 -4.78 -40.09
C ASN A 444 -18.40 -5.73 -39.70
N ILE A 445 -18.54 -6.80 -40.48
CA ILE A 445 -19.40 -7.95 -40.19
C ILE A 445 -18.61 -9.22 -40.50
N SER A 446 -18.79 -10.27 -39.71
CA SER A 446 -18.08 -11.55 -39.88
C SER A 446 -19.03 -12.73 -39.66
N TYR A 447 -18.79 -13.82 -40.38
CA TYR A 447 -19.46 -15.10 -40.21
C TYR A 447 -18.43 -16.23 -40.20
N ASP A 448 -18.61 -17.19 -39.29
CA ASP A 448 -17.87 -18.46 -39.31
C ASP A 448 -18.38 -19.35 -40.44
N VAL A 449 -17.47 -20.08 -41.09
CA VAL A 449 -17.74 -20.94 -42.25
C VAL A 449 -17.28 -22.36 -41.97
N HIS A 450 -18.22 -23.30 -41.92
CA HIS A 450 -17.95 -24.71 -41.64
C HIS A 450 -18.12 -25.56 -42.90
N VAL A 451 -16.99 -25.97 -43.48
CA VAL A 451 -16.93 -26.67 -44.77
C VAL A 451 -16.80 -28.18 -44.58
N GLY A 452 -17.72 -28.94 -45.16
CA GLY A 452 -17.77 -30.41 -45.09
C GLY A 452 -18.32 -31.00 -43.78
N TYR A 453 -18.73 -30.16 -42.83
CA TYR A 453 -19.34 -30.57 -41.56
C TYR A 453 -20.28 -29.49 -41.03
N TYR A 454 -21.32 -29.90 -40.30
CA TYR A 454 -22.12 -29.00 -39.47
C TYR A 454 -21.44 -28.79 -38.13
N TYR A 455 -21.46 -27.56 -37.63
CA TYR A 455 -20.95 -27.16 -36.33
C TYR A 455 -22.07 -26.66 -35.43
N HIS A 456 -22.06 -27.04 -34.16
CA HIS A 456 -23.06 -26.62 -33.18
C HIS A 456 -22.42 -26.40 -31.81
N GLU A 457 -22.90 -25.37 -31.11
CA GLU A 457 -22.65 -25.18 -29.68
C GLU A 457 -23.94 -25.51 -28.93
N VAL A 458 -23.85 -26.39 -27.92
CA VAL A 458 -25.02 -26.97 -27.27
C VAL A 458 -24.90 -26.87 -25.76
N LEU A 459 -25.91 -26.30 -25.12
CA LEU A 459 -26.02 -26.21 -23.67
C LEU A 459 -26.48 -27.55 -23.10
N MET A 460 -25.61 -28.17 -22.32
CA MET A 460 -25.86 -29.43 -21.63
C MET A 460 -26.17 -29.18 -20.14
N SER A 461 -26.83 -30.13 -19.48
CA SER A 461 -27.08 -30.11 -18.03
C SER A 461 -26.94 -31.49 -17.40
N LEU A 462 -26.30 -31.56 -16.26
CA LEU A 462 -26.25 -32.80 -15.45
C LEU A 462 -27.46 -32.99 -14.53
N ASP A 463 -28.30 -31.95 -14.36
CA ASP A 463 -29.47 -31.99 -13.47
C ASP A 463 -30.59 -32.90 -14.02
N GLY A 464 -30.83 -32.81 -15.34
CA GLY A 464 -31.83 -33.61 -16.06
C GLY A 464 -33.28 -33.45 -15.58
N ALA A 465 -33.56 -32.50 -14.68
CA ALA A 465 -34.88 -32.29 -14.08
C ALA A 465 -35.99 -32.19 -15.16
N PRO A 466 -37.13 -32.88 -14.98
CA PRO A 466 -38.12 -33.11 -16.04
C PRO A 466 -39.02 -31.90 -16.28
N ASN A 467 -38.44 -30.85 -16.87
CA ASN A 467 -39.15 -29.65 -17.29
C ASN A 467 -39.35 -29.72 -18.80
N HIS A 468 -40.44 -30.38 -19.22
CA HIS A 468 -40.85 -30.63 -20.60
C HIS A 468 -41.02 -29.35 -21.45
N GLY A 469 -39.91 -28.79 -21.93
CA GLY A 469 -39.88 -27.76 -22.97
C GLY A 469 -38.81 -28.13 -23.99
N ASP A 470 -39.09 -27.84 -25.27
CA ASP A 470 -38.26 -28.26 -26.42
C ASP A 470 -36.83 -27.67 -26.45
N SER A 471 -36.45 -26.90 -25.41
CA SER A 471 -35.17 -26.22 -25.23
C SER A 471 -34.55 -26.42 -23.84
N THR A 472 -35.11 -27.29 -22.99
CA THR A 472 -34.56 -27.55 -21.65
C THR A 472 -33.22 -28.30 -21.76
N PRO A 473 -32.10 -27.73 -21.28
CA PRO A 473 -30.81 -28.41 -21.34
C PRO A 473 -30.82 -29.62 -20.39
N GLY A 474 -30.36 -30.76 -20.89
CA GLY A 474 -30.32 -32.02 -20.17
C GLY A 474 -29.05 -32.83 -20.43
N CYS A 475 -29.04 -34.08 -19.98
CA CYS A 475 -27.83 -34.91 -19.94
C CYS A 475 -27.66 -35.80 -21.19
N PHE A 476 -28.64 -35.83 -22.09
CA PHE A 476 -28.60 -36.59 -23.34
C PHE A 476 -28.38 -35.68 -24.53
N PHE A 477 -27.67 -36.16 -25.55
CA PHE A 477 -27.42 -35.41 -26.78
C PHE A 477 -27.89 -36.18 -28.02
N SER A 478 -28.47 -35.48 -28.98
CA SER A 478 -28.72 -35.96 -30.35
C SER A 478 -27.98 -35.09 -31.36
N ALA A 479 -27.18 -35.72 -32.21
CA ALA A 479 -26.61 -35.07 -33.39
C ALA A 479 -27.67 -34.77 -34.45
N SER A 480 -28.65 -35.66 -34.66
CA SER A 480 -29.70 -35.47 -35.68
C SER A 480 -30.60 -34.25 -35.42
N GLN A 481 -30.82 -33.88 -34.16
CA GLN A 481 -31.54 -32.65 -33.78
C GLN A 481 -30.61 -31.54 -33.25
N ALA A 482 -29.30 -31.76 -33.27
CA ALA A 482 -28.26 -30.86 -32.76
C ALA A 482 -28.55 -30.25 -31.36
N ARG A 483 -29.19 -30.99 -30.46
CA ARG A 483 -29.67 -30.47 -29.17
C ARG A 483 -29.51 -31.45 -28.00
N ALA A 484 -29.63 -30.89 -26.79
CA ALA A 484 -29.74 -31.64 -25.56
C ALA A 484 -31.20 -32.07 -25.27
N TYR A 485 -31.37 -33.14 -24.48
CA TYR A 485 -32.66 -33.63 -23.97
C TYR A 485 -32.53 -33.90 -22.47
N ASP A 486 -33.59 -33.63 -21.70
CA ASP A 486 -33.73 -34.07 -20.31
C ASP A 486 -34.14 -35.55 -20.19
N TYR A 487 -34.34 -36.09 -18.97
CA TYR A 487 -34.72 -37.50 -18.78
C TYR A 487 -36.07 -37.88 -19.40
N CYS A 488 -37.01 -36.96 -19.46
CA CYS A 488 -38.38 -37.20 -19.90
C CYS A 488 -38.52 -36.95 -21.42
N ASP A 489 -37.91 -35.88 -21.94
CA ASP A 489 -37.78 -35.63 -23.37
C ASP A 489 -36.91 -36.72 -24.04
N GLY A 490 -35.80 -37.10 -23.41
CA GLY A 490 -34.94 -38.21 -23.86
C GLY A 490 -35.63 -39.57 -23.86
N MET A 491 -36.57 -39.82 -22.93
CA MET A 491 -37.43 -41.02 -22.98
C MET A 491 -38.45 -40.93 -24.13
N ALA A 492 -39.04 -39.76 -24.38
CA ALA A 492 -39.99 -39.59 -25.48
C ALA A 492 -39.31 -39.83 -26.84
N ASN A 493 -38.12 -39.26 -27.01
CA ASN A 493 -37.32 -39.24 -28.24
C ASN A 493 -36.12 -40.21 -28.20
N TRP A 494 -36.27 -41.34 -27.51
CA TRP A 494 -35.21 -42.33 -27.23
C TRP A 494 -34.50 -42.93 -28.46
N GLN A 495 -35.06 -42.78 -29.66
CA GLN A 495 -34.45 -43.19 -30.93
C GLN A 495 -33.47 -42.15 -31.50
N GLU A 496 -33.58 -40.89 -31.06
CA GLU A 496 -32.74 -39.78 -31.51
C GLU A 496 -31.51 -39.59 -30.63
N VAL A 497 -31.57 -40.02 -29.36
CA VAL A 497 -30.47 -39.91 -28.40
C VAL A 497 -29.30 -40.79 -28.80
N ASP A 498 -28.11 -40.19 -28.94
CA ASP A 498 -26.88 -40.90 -29.30
C ASP A 498 -26.03 -41.26 -28.07
N ILE A 499 -25.82 -40.27 -27.18
CA ILE A 499 -24.85 -40.33 -26.07
C ILE A 499 -25.38 -39.61 -24.83
N ALA A 500 -24.76 -39.89 -23.68
CA ALA A 500 -25.16 -39.32 -22.39
C ALA A 500 -23.97 -38.82 -21.56
N PHE A 501 -24.21 -37.73 -20.83
CA PHE A 501 -23.26 -37.02 -19.98
C PHE A 501 -23.61 -37.22 -18.51
N SER A 502 -22.60 -37.41 -17.66
CA SER A 502 -22.77 -37.70 -16.23
C SER A 502 -21.70 -37.01 -15.39
N SER A 503 -22.02 -36.73 -14.12
CA SER A 503 -21.01 -36.40 -13.13
C SER A 503 -20.26 -37.65 -12.67
N TYR A 504 -19.02 -37.46 -12.22
CA TYR A 504 -18.23 -38.48 -11.54
C TYR A 504 -17.40 -37.85 -10.41
N SER A 505 -16.79 -38.70 -9.59
CA SER A 505 -16.10 -38.32 -8.34
C SER A 505 -17.09 -37.65 -7.37
N THR A 506 -16.63 -36.69 -6.56
CA THR A 506 -17.42 -35.85 -5.66
C THR A 506 -18.28 -34.81 -6.43
N ASN A 507 -18.91 -35.20 -7.54
CA ASN A 507 -19.57 -34.32 -8.51
C ASN A 507 -18.65 -33.20 -9.01
N THR A 508 -17.49 -33.59 -9.54
CA THR A 508 -16.46 -32.66 -10.02
C THR A 508 -15.90 -33.01 -11.40
N VAL A 509 -16.27 -34.13 -11.99
CA VAL A 509 -15.79 -34.54 -13.33
C VAL A 509 -16.97 -34.74 -14.26
N ILE A 510 -17.01 -34.03 -15.39
CA ILE A 510 -17.95 -34.31 -16.47
C ILE A 510 -17.43 -35.49 -17.28
N ARG A 511 -18.26 -36.51 -17.46
CA ARG A 511 -17.97 -37.69 -18.28
C ARG A 511 -19.02 -37.87 -19.36
N VAL A 512 -18.59 -38.33 -20.52
CA VAL A 512 -19.47 -38.71 -21.62
C VAL A 512 -19.22 -40.16 -22.01
N ALA A 513 -20.30 -40.88 -22.29
CA ALA A 513 -20.28 -42.30 -22.60
C ALA A 513 -21.38 -42.68 -23.59
N SER A 514 -21.23 -43.86 -24.20
CA SER A 514 -22.34 -44.53 -24.87
C SER A 514 -23.45 -44.83 -23.88
N LEU A 515 -24.66 -44.41 -24.24
CA LEU A 515 -25.87 -44.63 -23.44
C LEU A 515 -26.10 -46.11 -23.14
N LYS A 516 -25.90 -47.00 -24.13
CA LYS A 516 -26.15 -48.45 -24.01
C LYS A 516 -25.25 -49.14 -22.98
N GLN A 517 -24.07 -48.59 -22.68
CA GLN A 517 -23.19 -49.07 -21.60
C GLN A 517 -23.67 -48.67 -20.20
N SER A 518 -24.44 -47.59 -20.10
CA SER A 518 -24.73 -46.89 -18.84
C SER A 518 -26.23 -46.69 -18.58
N ILE A 519 -27.10 -47.48 -19.23
CA ILE A 519 -28.57 -47.44 -19.04
C ILE A 519 -28.97 -47.46 -17.56
N THR A 520 -28.23 -48.20 -16.71
CA THR A 520 -28.49 -48.28 -15.27
C THR A 520 -28.10 -47.04 -14.46
N LYS A 521 -27.29 -46.13 -15.02
CA LYS A 521 -26.90 -44.85 -14.39
C LYS A 521 -27.83 -43.71 -14.76
N PHE A 522 -28.45 -43.77 -15.94
CA PHE A 522 -29.34 -42.75 -16.48
C PHE A 522 -30.82 -43.02 -16.15
N LYS A 523 -31.06 -43.60 -14.97
CA LYS A 523 -32.38 -44.01 -14.50
C LYS A 523 -33.04 -42.89 -13.70
N HIS A 524 -34.17 -42.35 -14.18
CA HIS A 524 -34.92 -41.30 -13.47
C HIS A 524 -36.25 -41.81 -12.92
N ALA A 525 -36.59 -41.42 -11.69
CA ALA A 525 -37.73 -41.96 -10.95
C ALA A 525 -39.10 -41.67 -11.60
N THR A 526 -39.24 -40.55 -12.31
CA THR A 526 -40.50 -40.14 -12.96
C THR A 526 -40.57 -40.42 -14.46
N CYS A 527 -39.43 -40.64 -15.12
CA CYS A 527 -39.31 -40.62 -16.59
C CYS A 527 -39.02 -42.00 -17.22
N GLY A 528 -39.48 -43.08 -16.59
CA GLY A 528 -39.51 -44.42 -17.17
C GLY A 528 -38.13 -45.07 -17.43
N LEU A 529 -38.16 -46.38 -17.72
CA LEU A 529 -36.97 -47.22 -17.94
C LEU A 529 -37.15 -48.22 -19.09
N ASP A 530 -38.39 -48.49 -19.45
CA ASP A 530 -38.90 -49.52 -20.37
C ASP A 530 -38.42 -49.36 -21.82
N LYS A 531 -38.05 -48.15 -22.23
CA LYS A 531 -37.60 -47.86 -23.61
C LYS A 531 -36.08 -47.81 -23.77
N TRP A 532 -35.33 -47.58 -22.69
CA TRP A 532 -33.89 -47.32 -22.75
C TRP A 532 -33.06 -48.54 -23.18
N GLU A 533 -33.60 -49.76 -23.14
CA GLU A 533 -32.93 -50.96 -23.65
C GLU A 533 -32.82 -51.01 -25.19
N ASN A 534 -33.71 -50.28 -25.88
CA ASN A 534 -33.80 -50.28 -27.35
C ASN A 534 -33.02 -49.15 -28.02
N VAL A 535 -32.45 -48.22 -27.25
CA VAL A 535 -31.79 -46.99 -27.72
C VAL A 535 -30.72 -47.24 -28.78
N LYS A 536 -30.53 -46.19 -29.60
CA LYS A 536 -29.51 -46.10 -30.65
C LYS A 536 -28.15 -46.52 -30.08
N GLY A 537 -27.65 -47.66 -30.55
CA GLY A 537 -26.47 -48.32 -29.99
C GLY A 537 -25.15 -47.67 -30.43
N CYS A 538 -24.98 -46.36 -30.22
CA CYS A 538 -23.79 -45.63 -30.64
C CYS A 538 -22.57 -46.06 -29.83
N TYR A 539 -21.58 -46.65 -30.49
CA TYR A 539 -20.26 -46.87 -29.91
C TYR A 539 -19.55 -45.52 -29.75
N PHE A 540 -18.88 -45.30 -28.61
CA PHE A 540 -18.22 -44.04 -28.28
C PHE A 540 -16.77 -44.30 -27.88
N LYS A 541 -15.85 -43.40 -28.28
CA LYS A 541 -14.48 -43.39 -27.79
C LYS A 541 -13.85 -42.00 -27.72
N LYS A 542 -12.64 -41.92 -27.17
CA LYS A 542 -11.78 -40.74 -27.24
C LYS A 542 -11.14 -40.59 -28.63
N ALA A 543 -11.10 -39.37 -29.14
CA ALA A 543 -10.43 -38.98 -30.37
C ALA A 543 -8.90 -39.12 -30.24
N ALA A 544 -8.24 -39.66 -31.26
CA ALA A 544 -6.81 -39.91 -31.24
C ALA A 544 -6.00 -38.67 -31.64
N LYS A 545 -6.43 -37.97 -32.69
CA LYS A 545 -5.74 -36.85 -33.34
C LYS A 545 -6.27 -35.51 -32.86
N ILE A 546 -7.60 -35.33 -32.85
CA ILE A 546 -8.22 -34.08 -32.43
C ILE A 546 -8.12 -33.94 -30.90
N LYS A 547 -7.89 -32.71 -30.44
CA LYS A 547 -7.79 -32.30 -29.02
C LYS A 547 -8.73 -31.15 -28.76
N ARG A 548 -9.04 -30.88 -27.49
CA ARG A 548 -9.98 -29.82 -27.11
C ARG A 548 -9.43 -28.45 -27.51
N SER A 549 -8.16 -28.19 -27.23
CA SER A 549 -7.45 -26.95 -27.59
C SER A 549 -7.36 -26.67 -29.09
N THR A 550 -7.41 -27.70 -29.94
CA THR A 550 -7.34 -27.58 -31.41
C THR A 550 -8.67 -27.91 -32.10
N PHE A 551 -9.76 -28.04 -31.35
CA PHE A 551 -11.05 -28.51 -31.89
C PHE A 551 -11.55 -27.62 -33.03
N ASP A 552 -11.51 -26.30 -32.86
CA ASP A 552 -12.03 -25.33 -33.83
C ASP A 552 -11.14 -25.22 -35.08
N GLN A 553 -9.86 -25.57 -34.96
CA GLN A 553 -8.87 -25.64 -36.05
C GLN A 553 -9.02 -26.92 -36.90
N ALA A 554 -9.59 -28.00 -36.34
CA ALA A 554 -9.73 -29.26 -37.05
C ALA A 554 -10.64 -29.16 -38.29
N THR A 555 -10.16 -29.65 -39.43
CA THR A 555 -10.88 -29.66 -40.71
C THR A 555 -11.81 -30.88 -40.83
N VAL A 556 -12.58 -30.93 -41.93
CA VAL A 556 -13.31 -32.15 -42.32
C VAL A 556 -12.37 -33.36 -42.50
N ASP A 557 -11.15 -33.16 -43.00
CA ASP A 557 -10.20 -34.25 -43.19
C ASP A 557 -9.67 -34.80 -41.87
N ASP A 558 -9.41 -33.94 -40.88
CA ASP A 558 -9.04 -34.36 -39.52
C ASP A 558 -10.14 -35.20 -38.87
N MET A 559 -11.40 -34.77 -39.04
CA MET A 559 -12.58 -35.52 -38.59
C MET A 559 -12.68 -36.88 -39.29
N LEU A 560 -12.60 -36.92 -40.63
CA LEU A 560 -12.64 -38.17 -41.39
C LEU A 560 -11.47 -39.11 -41.05
N ALA A 561 -10.33 -38.55 -40.65
CA ALA A 561 -9.15 -39.29 -40.25
C ALA A 561 -9.21 -39.85 -38.82
N GLU A 562 -10.25 -39.54 -38.03
CA GLU A 562 -10.57 -40.26 -36.79
C GLU A 562 -11.20 -41.63 -37.07
N THR A 563 -10.65 -42.65 -36.44
CA THR A 563 -11.16 -44.03 -36.56
C THR A 563 -12.42 -44.21 -35.73
N LEU A 564 -13.50 -44.69 -36.34
CA LEU A 564 -14.74 -44.94 -35.62
C LEU A 564 -14.58 -46.08 -34.58
N PRO A 565 -15.26 -46.01 -33.43
CA PRO A 565 -15.26 -47.08 -32.45
C PRO A 565 -16.01 -48.32 -32.94
N THR A 566 -15.41 -49.50 -32.76
CA THR A 566 -15.97 -50.80 -33.17
C THR A 566 -16.60 -51.58 -32.02
N ASN A 567 -16.44 -51.11 -30.77
CA ASN A 567 -16.90 -51.75 -29.55
C ASN A 567 -17.23 -50.73 -28.45
N PHE A 568 -17.81 -51.21 -27.34
CA PHE A 568 -18.23 -50.39 -26.21
C PHE A 568 -17.10 -50.24 -25.15
N GLU A 569 -15.97 -49.58 -25.48
CA GLU A 569 -14.76 -49.65 -24.62
C GLU A 569 -14.23 -48.36 -23.98
N GLN A 570 -14.82 -47.18 -24.19
CA GLN A 570 -14.28 -45.95 -23.57
C GLN A 570 -15.33 -45.00 -23.00
N ILE A 571 -14.98 -44.37 -21.88
CA ILE A 571 -15.65 -43.22 -21.28
C ILE A 571 -14.64 -42.06 -21.33
N ALA A 572 -15.00 -40.94 -21.93
CA ALA A 572 -14.14 -39.75 -21.89
C ALA A 572 -14.48 -38.94 -20.63
N SER A 573 -13.45 -38.57 -19.86
CA SER A 573 -13.59 -37.57 -18.79
C SER A 573 -13.19 -36.24 -19.40
N LEU A 574 -14.16 -35.35 -19.62
CA LEU A 574 -13.96 -34.09 -20.33
C LEU A 574 -13.35 -33.00 -19.42
N THR A 575 -13.53 -33.13 -18.10
CA THR A 575 -12.92 -32.26 -17.09
C THR A 575 -12.14 -33.06 -16.05
N SER A 576 -11.34 -32.40 -15.20
CA SER A 576 -10.54 -33.09 -14.16
C SER A 576 -10.45 -32.26 -12.88
N GLY A 577 -10.69 -32.90 -11.73
CA GLY A 577 -10.61 -32.25 -10.40
C GLY A 577 -11.78 -31.32 -10.06
N ASN A 578 -12.25 -30.52 -11.01
CA ASN A 578 -13.46 -29.70 -10.97
C ASN A 578 -14.09 -29.59 -12.39
N PHE A 579 -15.24 -28.92 -12.50
CA PHE A 579 -15.94 -28.78 -13.79
C PHE A 579 -15.29 -27.69 -14.66
N GLU A 580 -14.65 -26.72 -14.04
CA GLU A 580 -14.03 -25.55 -14.66
C GLU A 580 -12.68 -25.88 -15.32
N THR A 581 -12.07 -27.04 -15.00
CA THR A 581 -10.77 -27.49 -15.52
C THR A 581 -10.98 -28.51 -16.65
N PRO A 582 -10.97 -28.09 -17.92
CA PRO A 582 -11.08 -29.01 -19.05
C PRO A 582 -9.85 -29.93 -19.16
N THR A 583 -10.06 -31.08 -19.79
CA THR A 583 -9.01 -31.96 -20.31
C THR A 583 -8.85 -31.74 -21.82
N GLU A 584 -7.81 -32.30 -22.42
CA GLU A 584 -7.66 -32.34 -23.89
C GLU A 584 -8.49 -33.45 -24.56
N ASP A 585 -9.40 -34.08 -23.82
CA ASP A 585 -10.19 -35.22 -24.29
C ASP A 585 -11.38 -34.74 -25.12
N VAL A 586 -11.46 -35.30 -26.33
CA VAL A 586 -12.54 -35.08 -27.30
C VAL A 586 -13.19 -36.44 -27.57
N GLY A 587 -14.51 -36.48 -27.66
CA GLY A 587 -15.27 -37.68 -27.96
C GLY A 587 -15.50 -37.86 -29.46
N VAL A 588 -15.46 -39.09 -29.95
CA VAL A 588 -15.85 -39.46 -31.32
C VAL A 588 -16.77 -40.68 -31.30
N TYR A 589 -17.85 -40.60 -32.08
CA TYR A 589 -18.80 -41.69 -32.30
C TYR A 589 -19.32 -41.65 -33.74
N ALA A 590 -20.14 -42.64 -34.10
CA ALA A 590 -20.89 -42.65 -35.34
C ALA A 590 -22.37 -42.90 -35.06
N THR A 591 -23.24 -42.29 -35.87
CA THR A 591 -24.68 -42.42 -35.71
C THR A 591 -25.40 -42.26 -37.05
N PRO A 592 -26.46 -43.05 -37.35
CA PRO A 592 -27.28 -42.81 -38.52
C PRO A 592 -28.09 -41.51 -38.37
N ILE A 593 -27.94 -40.62 -39.36
CA ILE A 593 -28.72 -39.40 -39.58
C ILE A 593 -29.26 -39.49 -41.01
N ASP A 594 -30.58 -39.35 -41.20
CA ASP A 594 -31.27 -39.52 -42.49
C ASP A 594 -30.91 -40.81 -43.26
N GLY A 595 -30.68 -41.90 -42.50
CA GLY A 595 -30.31 -43.21 -43.04
C GLY A 595 -28.83 -43.38 -43.39
N VAL A 596 -28.00 -42.32 -43.28
CA VAL A 596 -26.56 -42.36 -43.53
C VAL A 596 -25.80 -42.33 -42.21
N THR A 597 -24.85 -43.24 -42.00
CA THR A 597 -23.96 -43.21 -40.84
C THR A 597 -23.02 -42.01 -40.93
N LYS A 598 -23.19 -41.03 -40.05
CA LYS A 598 -22.33 -39.85 -39.90
C LYS A 598 -21.39 -40.01 -38.72
N ARG A 599 -20.15 -39.54 -38.84
CA ARG A 599 -19.27 -39.32 -37.69
C ARG A 599 -19.67 -38.06 -36.95
N VAL A 600 -19.58 -38.13 -35.63
CA VAL A 600 -19.81 -36.99 -34.75
C VAL A 600 -18.63 -36.86 -33.80
N ILE A 601 -18.12 -35.64 -33.65
CA ILE A 601 -17.04 -35.31 -32.72
C ILE A 601 -17.55 -34.26 -31.75
N ILE A 602 -17.34 -34.49 -30.45
CA ILE A 602 -17.77 -33.60 -29.37
C ILE A 602 -16.59 -33.17 -28.49
N ALA A 603 -16.50 -31.88 -28.21
CA ALA A 603 -15.55 -31.31 -27.26
C ALA A 603 -16.31 -30.57 -26.15
N TYR A 604 -15.74 -30.58 -24.94
CA TYR A 604 -16.16 -29.67 -23.89
C TYR A 604 -15.61 -28.27 -24.16
N ASP A 605 -16.44 -27.25 -24.03
CA ASP A 605 -16.00 -25.87 -24.24
C ASP A 605 -15.74 -25.15 -22.92
N HIS A 606 -16.80 -24.77 -22.20
CA HIS A 606 -16.70 -24.06 -20.93
C HIS A 606 -17.82 -24.41 -19.94
N PHE A 607 -17.58 -24.09 -18.67
CA PHE A 607 -18.54 -24.24 -17.59
C PHE A 607 -19.48 -23.04 -17.53
N VAL A 608 -20.80 -23.27 -17.46
CA VAL A 608 -21.78 -22.17 -17.44
C VAL A 608 -22.18 -21.83 -16.01
N LYS A 609 -22.72 -22.80 -15.25
CA LYS A 609 -23.09 -22.61 -13.84
C LYS A 609 -23.38 -23.91 -13.10
N ARG A 610 -23.22 -23.89 -11.78
CA ARG A 610 -23.76 -24.90 -10.85
C ARG A 610 -25.13 -24.42 -10.36
N THR A 611 -26.09 -25.33 -10.18
CA THR A 611 -27.38 -24.96 -9.56
C THR A 611 -27.22 -24.80 -8.04
N GLU A 612 -27.97 -23.87 -7.44
CA GLU A 612 -27.81 -23.50 -6.03
C GLU A 612 -28.22 -24.63 -5.06
N ASN A 613 -29.12 -25.52 -5.48
CA ASN A 613 -29.75 -26.53 -4.61
C ASN A 613 -29.18 -27.95 -4.77
N ASN A 614 -28.36 -28.22 -5.79
CA ASN A 614 -27.83 -29.55 -6.06
C ASN A 614 -26.41 -29.48 -6.65
N LEU A 615 -25.42 -29.95 -5.88
CA LEU A 615 -24.00 -29.95 -6.27
C LEU A 615 -23.70 -30.84 -7.50
N ALA A 616 -24.55 -31.83 -7.80
CA ALA A 616 -24.45 -32.65 -9.00
C ALA A 616 -25.02 -31.97 -10.26
N ALA A 617 -25.90 -30.99 -10.07
CA ALA A 617 -26.60 -30.31 -11.15
C ALA A 617 -25.79 -29.12 -11.63
N SER A 618 -25.31 -29.21 -12.87
CA SER A 618 -24.44 -28.21 -13.47
C SER A 618 -24.64 -28.13 -14.98
N GLN A 619 -24.56 -26.92 -15.51
CA GLN A 619 -24.69 -26.60 -16.91
C GLN A 619 -23.34 -26.24 -17.52
N PHE A 620 -23.12 -26.69 -18.75
CA PHE A 620 -21.88 -26.53 -19.49
C PHE A 620 -22.13 -26.52 -21.00
N MET A 621 -21.26 -25.88 -21.75
CA MET A 621 -21.31 -25.88 -23.22
C MET A 621 -20.46 -27.02 -23.78
N ILE A 622 -20.99 -27.68 -24.82
CA ILE A 622 -20.19 -28.53 -25.71
C ILE A 622 -20.16 -27.94 -27.12
N LYS A 623 -19.06 -28.19 -27.81
CA LYS A 623 -18.89 -27.95 -29.25
C LYS A 623 -19.02 -29.27 -29.99
N VAL A 624 -19.73 -29.28 -31.11
CA VAL A 624 -20.05 -30.48 -31.87
C VAL A 624 -19.72 -30.27 -33.34
N LYS A 625 -19.03 -31.24 -33.95
CA LYS A 625 -18.84 -31.35 -35.41
C LYS A 625 -19.55 -32.62 -35.90
N ILE A 626 -20.43 -32.47 -36.87
CA ILE A 626 -21.22 -33.56 -37.47
C ILE A 626 -20.84 -33.65 -38.96
N GLU A 627 -20.44 -34.84 -39.40
CA GLU A 627 -20.16 -35.13 -40.80
C GLU A 627 -21.38 -34.82 -41.70
N LYS A 628 -21.18 -33.98 -42.72
CA LYS A 628 -22.23 -33.59 -43.66
C LYS A 628 -22.69 -34.75 -44.54
#